data_AF-A0AAN7YY10-F1
#
_entry.id   AF-A0AAN7YY10-F1
#
_cell.length_a   1.000
_cell.length_b   1.000
_cell.length_c   1.000
_cell.angle_alpha   90.00
_cell.angle_beta   90.00
_cell.angle_gamma   90.00
#
_symmetry.space_group_name_H-M   'P 1'
#
loop_
_entity.id
_entity.type
_entity.pdbx_description
1 polymer ?
#
loop_
_entity_poly.entity_id
_entity_poly.type
_entity_poly.pdbx_seq_one_letter_code
_entity_poly.pdbx_strand_id
1 'polypeptide(L)'
;MIKISIFFCVLFIFLIDISFSLLQNNIYVDYNIERNYNSFEECGLNGEPVCTSLEDAGNRAIILSKTSSPTTNSIIINSDINGSTPVSLGNLYNYCGTLSIKSSNISININIDGSNSTQQPFLNIQEADQPNSTYPCSVQRSFQFQYLNFKNWDQTIVNININQETNLVPPDNSKKISVYFSSVNIISSSRIILIYPKNDTGQIYNPKSTIIYFISTTAHNLSSSNLFGAPGSINDFISPIHIVGGCISKNINLKNSTFLSTPFIFIERGEIISNVQTLISNNNFSVNPFIFSVNSTISQTSTLFKGNELSTFIYFLKCYNTQTLDIDFSNTTQLPFYRRNKYLGFEYEDSLTVIKNSSLRIINYLIMTNSSNSIENSLLFVENSVFELEFYNMDSFVQSKCLLNTINSSITLNNLNITAFDSPIIGSNSYIHFKATKYSKDTLCSCQGCEYYDSTQINTTDSCNANTTPTETLTETPTPTPTSSTETPTPTSSSTETSTPTSTSSTTSITSTPTSTTSTTSTTSTPTPTSTSSTINPPTINSKKKNIAIITTILGVASIGSLVIFSLIYKKFKNKRYLTKLSSDKTISSDSVLDDNMYAVAEEDEKDVSPTIDISIVAYEHEHEDCAQLDGQ
;
A
#
# COMPACT_ATOMS: atom_id res chain seq x y z
N MET A 1 -38.76 14.08 -18.66
CA MET A 1 -37.60 13.46 -19.33
C MET A 1 -36.52 13.10 -18.31
N ILE A 2 -36.12 14.02 -17.44
CA ILE A 2 -35.12 13.80 -16.37
C ILE A 2 -35.46 12.62 -15.43
N LYS A 3 -36.73 12.49 -14.98
CA LYS A 3 -37.13 11.42 -14.05
C LYS A 3 -37.04 9.99 -14.61
N ILE A 4 -37.22 9.82 -15.93
CA ILE A 4 -37.14 8.50 -16.58
C ILE A 4 -35.67 8.08 -16.75
N SER A 5 -34.78 9.02 -17.08
CA SER A 5 -33.34 8.76 -17.19
C SER A 5 -32.71 8.35 -15.85
N ILE A 6 -33.13 8.98 -14.75
CA ILE A 6 -32.66 8.63 -13.39
C ILE A 6 -33.10 7.21 -13.03
N PHE A 7 -34.36 6.84 -13.33
CA PHE A 7 -34.85 5.48 -13.06
C PHE A 7 -34.08 4.40 -13.85
N PHE A 8 -33.78 4.63 -15.12
CA PHE A 8 -32.97 3.70 -15.92
C PHE A 8 -31.52 3.62 -15.43
N CYS A 9 -30.91 4.72 -15.01
CA CYS A 9 -29.58 4.67 -14.38
C CYS A 9 -29.61 3.85 -13.08
N VAL A 10 -30.59 4.07 -12.21
CA VAL A 10 -30.72 3.32 -10.95
C VAL A 10 -30.98 1.83 -11.22
N LEU A 11 -31.87 1.51 -12.16
CA LEU A 11 -32.14 0.12 -12.55
C LEU A 11 -30.91 -0.54 -13.17
N PHE A 12 -30.16 0.18 -14.01
CA PHE A 12 -28.94 -0.33 -14.62
C PHE A 12 -27.83 -0.56 -13.59
N ILE A 13 -27.65 0.36 -12.64
CA ILE A 13 -26.74 0.18 -11.50
C ILE A 13 -27.16 -1.04 -10.67
N PHE A 14 -28.45 -1.18 -10.39
CA PHE A 14 -28.98 -2.30 -9.62
C PHE A 14 -28.82 -3.65 -10.35
N LEU A 15 -29.02 -3.67 -11.67
CA LEU A 15 -28.80 -4.86 -12.50
C LEU A 15 -27.31 -5.21 -12.60
N ILE A 16 -26.42 -4.22 -12.66
CA ILE A 16 -24.97 -4.43 -12.60
C ILE A 16 -24.58 -5.01 -11.23
N ASP A 17 -25.07 -4.45 -10.13
CA ASP A 17 -24.79 -4.97 -8.78
C ASP A 17 -25.31 -6.40 -8.58
N ILE A 18 -26.49 -6.73 -9.09
CA ILE A 18 -27.01 -8.11 -9.08
C ILE A 18 -26.13 -9.04 -9.92
N SER A 19 -25.71 -8.60 -11.10
CA SER A 19 -24.86 -9.41 -11.99
C SER A 19 -23.47 -9.65 -11.38
N PHE A 20 -22.92 -8.65 -10.69
CA PHE A 20 -21.63 -8.73 -10.01
C PHE A 20 -21.68 -9.61 -8.76
N SER A 21 -22.77 -9.54 -7.99
CA SER A 21 -22.96 -10.37 -6.79
C SER A 21 -23.20 -11.85 -7.11
N LEU A 22 -23.72 -12.17 -8.29
CA LEU A 22 -23.92 -13.55 -8.75
C LEU A 22 -22.62 -14.26 -9.19
N LEU A 23 -21.53 -13.52 -9.41
CA LEU A 23 -20.25 -14.08 -9.87
C LEU A 23 -19.19 -14.20 -8.76
N GLN A 24 -19.56 -13.90 -7.51
CA GLN A 24 -18.64 -14.01 -6.37
C GLN A 24 -18.78 -15.35 -5.66
N ASN A 25 -17.67 -16.08 -5.51
CA ASN A 25 -17.63 -17.23 -4.62
C ASN A 25 -17.37 -16.73 -3.20
N ASN A 26 -18.34 -16.94 -2.30
CA ASN A 26 -18.19 -16.68 -0.88
C ASN A 26 -17.70 -17.94 -0.16
N ILE A 27 -16.60 -17.81 0.57
CA ILE A 27 -15.95 -18.85 1.37
C ILE A 27 -16.12 -18.45 2.84
N TYR A 28 -16.96 -19.15 3.58
CA TYR A 28 -17.25 -18.83 4.98
C TYR A 28 -16.24 -19.48 5.94
N VAL A 29 -15.79 -18.71 6.93
CA VAL A 29 -14.81 -19.13 7.95
C VAL A 29 -15.32 -18.83 9.35
N ASP A 30 -15.18 -19.78 10.25
CA ASP A 30 -15.51 -19.63 11.68
C ASP A 30 -14.57 -20.46 12.55
N TYR A 31 -13.81 -19.81 13.43
CA TYR A 31 -12.85 -20.46 14.34
C TYR A 31 -13.53 -21.10 15.56
N ASN A 32 -14.82 -20.85 15.78
CA ASN A 32 -15.56 -21.39 16.94
C ASN A 32 -16.23 -22.74 16.65
N ILE A 33 -16.01 -23.31 15.47
CA ILE A 33 -16.62 -24.58 15.04
C ILE A 33 -15.52 -25.63 14.89
N GLU A 34 -15.79 -26.85 15.34
CA GLU A 34 -14.89 -27.98 15.16
C GLU A 34 -14.84 -28.43 13.69
N ARG A 35 -13.65 -28.81 13.22
CA ARG A 35 -13.45 -29.27 11.85
C ARG A 35 -14.26 -30.54 11.58
N ASN A 36 -15.14 -30.50 10.59
CA ASN A 36 -16.00 -31.61 10.17
C ASN A 36 -15.87 -31.93 8.67
N TYR A 37 -14.73 -31.60 8.06
CA TYR A 37 -14.37 -31.89 6.66
C TYR A 37 -12.98 -32.52 6.58
N ASN A 38 -12.77 -33.36 5.56
CA ASN A 38 -11.51 -34.09 5.40
C ASN A 38 -10.45 -33.23 4.70
N SER A 39 -10.85 -32.41 3.73
CA SER A 39 -9.96 -31.55 2.95
C SER A 39 -10.53 -30.13 2.82
N PHE A 40 -9.66 -29.15 2.55
CA PHE A 40 -10.08 -27.76 2.32
C PHE A 40 -10.92 -27.60 1.04
N GLU A 41 -10.98 -28.61 0.18
CA GLU A 41 -11.85 -28.63 -1.01
C GLU A 41 -13.33 -28.85 -0.66
N GLU A 42 -13.63 -29.22 0.58
CA GLU A 42 -14.96 -29.60 1.05
C GLU A 42 -15.54 -28.55 2.00
N CYS A 43 -14.97 -27.35 2.09
CA CYS A 43 -15.41 -26.31 3.01
C CYS A 43 -15.68 -24.94 2.35
N GLY A 44 -16.52 -24.17 3.04
CA GLY A 44 -16.70 -22.74 2.87
C GLY A 44 -17.75 -22.33 1.84
N LEU A 45 -18.16 -23.20 0.90
CA LEU A 45 -19.21 -22.86 -0.07
C LEU A 45 -20.62 -23.13 0.47
N ASN A 46 -21.62 -22.62 -0.27
CA ASN A 46 -23.01 -22.85 0.08
C ASN A 46 -23.38 -24.33 -0.01
N GLY A 47 -23.82 -24.92 1.12
CA GLY A 47 -24.12 -26.35 1.25
C GLY A 47 -22.94 -27.21 1.72
N GLU A 48 -21.76 -26.62 1.86
CA GLU A 48 -20.58 -27.24 2.48
C GLU A 48 -20.47 -26.79 3.95
N PRO A 49 -19.77 -27.56 4.81
CA PRO A 49 -19.37 -27.06 6.13
C PRO A 49 -18.53 -25.78 6.04
N VAL A 50 -18.58 -24.93 7.05
CA VAL A 50 -17.72 -23.73 7.13
C VAL A 50 -16.26 -24.14 7.30
N CYS A 51 -15.33 -23.37 6.72
CA CYS A 51 -13.91 -23.61 6.97
C CYS A 51 -13.58 -23.20 8.42
N THR A 52 -12.76 -24.01 9.09
CA THR A 52 -12.38 -23.80 10.50
C THR A 52 -11.05 -23.07 10.67
N SER A 53 -10.36 -22.78 9.55
CA SER A 53 -9.15 -21.98 9.52
C SER A 53 -9.15 -21.04 8.30
N LEU A 54 -8.40 -19.94 8.42
CA LEU A 54 -8.17 -19.04 7.28
C LEU A 54 -7.24 -19.64 6.23
N GLU A 55 -6.37 -20.57 6.63
CA GLU A 55 -5.47 -21.27 5.72
C GLU A 55 -6.26 -22.20 4.78
N ASP A 56 -7.21 -22.97 5.33
CA ASP A 56 -8.10 -23.81 4.51
C ASP A 56 -8.91 -22.95 3.53
N ALA A 57 -9.42 -21.80 3.99
CA ALA A 57 -10.16 -20.87 3.14
C ALA A 57 -9.28 -20.22 2.04
N GLY A 58 -8.02 -19.90 2.36
CA GLY A 58 -7.03 -19.43 1.40
C GLY A 58 -6.72 -20.47 0.32
N ASN A 59 -6.47 -21.71 0.72
CA ASN A 59 -6.26 -22.83 -0.20
C ASN A 59 -7.48 -23.10 -1.09
N ARG A 60 -8.69 -23.03 -0.50
CA ARG A 60 -9.95 -23.10 -1.25
C ARG A 60 -10.07 -21.98 -2.28
N ALA A 61 -9.72 -20.75 -1.92
CA ALA A 61 -9.74 -19.61 -2.82
C ALA A 61 -8.79 -19.79 -4.01
N ILE A 62 -7.61 -20.40 -3.81
CA ILE A 62 -6.67 -20.72 -4.90
C ILE A 62 -7.33 -21.68 -5.90
N ILE A 63 -7.98 -22.76 -5.44
CA ILE A 63 -8.66 -23.71 -6.34
C ILE A 63 -9.74 -23.00 -7.16
N LEU A 64 -10.61 -22.25 -6.50
CA LEU A 64 -11.70 -21.54 -7.16
C LEU A 64 -11.19 -20.52 -8.17
N SER A 65 -10.05 -19.87 -7.89
CA SER A 65 -9.41 -18.93 -8.81
C SER A 65 -8.98 -19.56 -10.14
N LYS A 66 -8.71 -20.88 -10.16
CA LYS A 66 -8.29 -21.62 -11.36
C LYS A 66 -9.45 -22.06 -12.22
N THR A 67 -10.61 -22.34 -11.61
CA THR A 67 -11.77 -22.93 -12.31
C THR A 67 -12.76 -21.90 -12.84
N SER A 68 -12.63 -20.64 -12.44
CA SER A 68 -13.54 -19.57 -12.85
C SER A 68 -12.78 -18.35 -13.39
N SER A 69 -13.22 -17.79 -14.51
CA SER A 69 -12.61 -16.65 -15.18
C SER A 69 -13.65 -15.56 -15.43
N PRO A 70 -13.43 -14.28 -15.02
CA PRO A 70 -12.49 -13.78 -14.01
C PRO A 70 -13.04 -13.96 -12.57
N THR A 71 -12.18 -14.34 -11.62
CA THR A 71 -12.58 -14.66 -10.24
C THR A 71 -12.48 -13.47 -9.30
N THR A 72 -13.63 -13.07 -8.79
CA THR A 72 -13.72 -12.33 -7.53
C THR A 72 -14.20 -13.31 -6.46
N ASN A 73 -13.32 -13.66 -5.53
CA ASN A 73 -13.69 -14.51 -4.39
C ASN A 73 -13.74 -13.66 -3.12
N SER A 74 -14.60 -14.04 -2.18
CA SER A 74 -14.67 -13.41 -0.86
C SER A 74 -14.51 -14.47 0.23
N ILE A 75 -13.53 -14.29 1.11
CA ILE A 75 -13.45 -14.98 2.39
C ILE A 75 -14.25 -14.16 3.41
N ILE A 76 -15.30 -14.75 3.96
CA ILE A 76 -16.21 -14.12 4.92
C ILE A 76 -15.94 -14.71 6.30
N ILE A 77 -15.45 -13.87 7.22
CA ILE A 77 -15.16 -14.25 8.60
C ILE A 77 -16.41 -14.00 9.45
N ASN A 78 -16.94 -15.06 10.04
CA ASN A 78 -18.22 -15.00 10.76
C ASN A 78 -18.07 -14.57 12.22
N SER A 79 -16.88 -14.70 12.81
CA SER A 79 -16.64 -14.54 14.24
C SER A 79 -15.23 -14.04 14.54
N ASP A 80 -15.04 -13.49 15.75
CA ASP A 80 -13.74 -13.06 16.25
C ASP A 80 -12.77 -14.25 16.38
N ILE A 81 -11.50 -14.01 16.03
CA ILE A 81 -10.40 -14.97 16.19
C ILE A 81 -9.58 -14.55 17.41
N ASN A 82 -9.65 -15.34 18.47
CA ASN A 82 -9.13 -15.01 19.80
C ASN A 82 -7.61 -15.21 19.99
N GLY A 83 -6.88 -15.57 18.92
CA GLY A 83 -5.44 -15.75 18.96
C GLY A 83 -4.96 -17.00 19.70
N SER A 84 -5.86 -17.95 20.03
CA SER A 84 -5.48 -19.23 20.65
C SER A 84 -4.69 -20.14 19.70
N THR A 85 -4.89 -20.01 18.39
CA THR A 85 -4.13 -20.71 17.35
C THR A 85 -3.44 -19.71 16.43
N PRO A 86 -2.33 -20.08 15.79
CA PRO A 86 -1.74 -19.28 14.71
C PRO A 86 -2.78 -19.00 13.62
N VAL A 87 -2.73 -17.79 13.07
CA VAL A 87 -3.67 -17.31 12.06
C VAL A 87 -2.89 -16.94 10.79
N SER A 88 -3.20 -17.58 9.67
CA SER A 88 -2.64 -17.23 8.37
C SER A 88 -3.61 -17.60 7.26
N LEU A 89 -3.50 -16.92 6.12
CA LEU A 89 -4.11 -17.29 4.84
C LEU A 89 -3.24 -18.28 4.05
N GLY A 90 -2.04 -18.58 4.54
CA GLY A 90 -1.04 -19.35 3.82
C GLY A 90 -0.38 -18.57 2.68
N ASN A 91 0.27 -19.29 1.76
CA ASN A 91 0.92 -18.69 0.59
C ASN A 91 -0.05 -18.56 -0.58
N LEU A 92 -0.54 -17.33 -0.83
CA LEU A 92 -1.49 -17.04 -1.91
C LEU A 92 -0.83 -16.66 -3.24
N TYR A 93 0.46 -16.96 -3.45
CA TYR A 93 1.14 -16.69 -4.73
C TYR A 93 0.42 -17.29 -5.95
N ASN A 94 -0.17 -18.47 -5.80
CA ASN A 94 -0.92 -19.15 -6.86
C ASN A 94 -2.36 -18.66 -7.03
N TYR A 95 -2.84 -17.73 -6.20
CA TYR A 95 -4.15 -17.10 -6.39
C TYR A 95 -4.13 -16.20 -7.62
N CYS A 96 -5.24 -16.16 -8.37
CA CYS A 96 -5.37 -15.30 -9.53
C CYS A 96 -6.68 -14.50 -9.48
N GLY A 97 -6.64 -13.18 -9.69
CA GLY A 97 -7.82 -12.30 -9.64
C GLY A 97 -7.93 -11.48 -8.34
N THR A 98 -9.16 -11.20 -7.90
CA THR A 98 -9.42 -10.37 -6.71
C THR A 98 -9.95 -11.20 -5.56
N LEU A 99 -9.30 -11.15 -4.40
CA LEU A 99 -9.72 -11.81 -3.15
C LEU A 99 -10.09 -10.75 -2.12
N SER A 100 -11.35 -10.75 -1.68
CA SER A 100 -11.78 -9.95 -0.53
C SER A 100 -11.76 -10.79 0.74
N ILE A 101 -11.15 -10.30 1.81
CA ILE A 101 -11.14 -10.91 3.14
C ILE A 101 -11.84 -9.93 4.07
N LYS A 102 -13.04 -10.29 4.52
CA LYS A 102 -13.94 -9.34 5.17
C LYS A 102 -14.78 -9.95 6.27
N SER A 103 -15.24 -9.08 7.17
CA SER A 103 -16.32 -9.40 8.10
C SER A 103 -17.59 -9.78 7.35
N SER A 104 -18.39 -10.67 7.94
CA SER A 104 -19.76 -10.96 7.49
C SER A 104 -20.70 -9.75 7.58
N ASN A 105 -20.35 -8.75 8.39
CA ASN A 105 -21.12 -7.53 8.58
C ASN A 105 -20.23 -6.30 8.37
N ILE A 106 -20.52 -5.51 7.33
CA ILE A 106 -19.78 -4.29 6.99
C ILE A 106 -19.81 -3.20 8.07
N SER A 107 -20.74 -3.30 9.02
CA SER A 107 -20.87 -2.36 10.14
C SER A 107 -20.09 -2.78 11.38
N ILE A 108 -19.51 -3.99 11.37
CA ILE A 108 -18.81 -4.57 12.53
C ILE A 108 -17.44 -5.05 12.10
N ASN A 109 -16.41 -4.49 12.72
CA ASN A 109 -15.06 -5.00 12.53
C ASN A 109 -14.84 -6.28 13.33
N ILE A 110 -14.42 -7.35 12.65
CA ILE A 110 -14.03 -8.61 13.30
C ILE A 110 -12.62 -8.49 13.85
N ASN A 111 -12.41 -8.94 15.07
CA ASN A 111 -11.10 -9.00 15.70
C ASN A 111 -10.31 -10.23 15.22
N ILE A 112 -9.08 -9.99 14.77
CA ILE A 112 -8.10 -11.02 14.41
C ILE A 112 -6.88 -10.83 15.32
N ASP A 113 -6.84 -11.59 16.41
CA ASP A 113 -5.73 -11.58 17.36
C ASP A 113 -4.59 -12.48 16.87
N GLY A 114 -3.41 -11.88 16.70
CA GLY A 114 -2.18 -12.51 16.21
C GLY A 114 -1.24 -13.01 17.29
N SER A 115 -1.65 -13.04 18.57
CA SER A 115 -0.76 -13.35 19.70
C SER A 115 0.02 -14.66 19.55
N ASN A 116 -0.58 -15.71 18.96
CA ASN A 116 0.08 -16.99 18.70
C ASN A 116 0.61 -17.14 17.26
N SER A 117 0.43 -16.14 16.39
CA SER A 117 0.98 -16.11 15.04
C SER A 117 2.44 -15.70 15.07
N THR A 118 3.31 -16.54 15.63
CA THR A 118 4.72 -16.20 15.88
C THR A 118 5.69 -16.62 14.78
N GLN A 119 5.25 -17.39 13.79
CA GLN A 119 6.14 -17.96 12.75
C GLN A 119 5.79 -17.55 11.32
N GLN A 120 4.54 -17.14 11.07
CA GLN A 120 4.05 -16.88 9.72
C GLN A 120 3.31 -15.54 9.65
N PRO A 121 3.41 -14.84 8.52
CA PRO A 121 2.62 -13.65 8.27
C PRO A 121 1.13 -13.99 8.08
N PHE A 122 0.26 -13.01 8.26
CA PHE A 122 -1.18 -13.21 8.01
C PHE A 122 -1.45 -13.51 6.52
N LEU A 123 -0.92 -12.68 5.61
CA LEU A 123 -0.88 -12.93 4.18
C LEU A 123 0.56 -13.13 3.73
N ASN A 124 0.84 -14.28 3.13
CA ASN A 124 2.12 -14.54 2.48
C ASN A 124 1.95 -14.61 0.96
N ILE A 125 2.75 -13.86 0.21
CA ILE A 125 2.88 -13.99 -1.25
C ILE A 125 4.34 -14.29 -1.53
N GLN A 126 4.63 -15.58 -1.64
CA GLN A 126 5.99 -16.10 -1.73
C GLN A 126 6.11 -16.90 -3.03
N GLU A 127 6.91 -16.40 -3.97
CA GLU A 127 7.28 -17.17 -5.15
C GLU A 127 8.16 -18.35 -4.73
N ALA A 128 8.07 -19.50 -5.41
CA ALA A 128 8.95 -20.64 -5.14
C ALA A 128 10.39 -20.36 -5.65
N ASP A 129 11.41 -21.02 -5.09
CA ASP A 129 12.81 -20.87 -5.54
C ASP A 129 13.08 -21.58 -6.87
N GLN A 130 12.29 -22.61 -7.18
CA GLN A 130 12.33 -23.33 -8.44
C GLN A 130 11.03 -23.06 -9.20
N PRO A 131 11.06 -22.92 -10.54
CA PRO A 131 9.87 -22.73 -11.37
C PRO A 131 9.05 -24.03 -11.42
N ASN A 132 8.38 -24.38 -10.32
CA ASN A 132 7.41 -25.46 -10.30
C ASN A 132 6.10 -24.91 -10.84
N SER A 133 5.79 -25.25 -12.11
CA SER A 133 4.51 -25.07 -12.79
C SER A 133 3.66 -23.93 -12.21
N THR A 134 4.18 -22.71 -12.26
CA THR A 134 3.43 -21.53 -11.81
C THR A 134 2.21 -21.42 -12.70
N TYR A 135 1.03 -21.59 -12.11
CA TYR A 135 -0.22 -21.39 -12.81
C TYR A 135 -0.19 -19.99 -13.42
N PRO A 136 -0.24 -19.85 -14.77
CA PRO A 136 -0.11 -18.56 -15.41
C PRO A 136 -1.33 -17.72 -15.06
N CYS A 137 -1.14 -16.71 -14.22
CA CYS A 137 -2.19 -15.77 -13.89
C CYS A 137 -2.11 -14.58 -14.85
N SER A 138 -2.98 -14.49 -15.86
CA SER A 138 -2.91 -13.38 -16.83
C SER A 138 -3.41 -12.04 -16.30
N VAL A 139 -3.99 -12.02 -15.10
CA VAL A 139 -4.58 -10.84 -14.48
C VAL A 139 -3.80 -10.40 -13.24
N GLN A 140 -3.99 -9.14 -12.85
CA GLN A 140 -3.47 -8.60 -11.60
C GLN A 140 -4.05 -9.35 -10.40
N ARG A 141 -3.19 -9.64 -9.41
CA ARG A 141 -3.60 -10.19 -8.12
C ARG A 141 -3.97 -9.04 -7.19
N SER A 142 -5.17 -9.08 -6.63
CA SER A 142 -5.69 -8.04 -5.74
C SER A 142 -6.20 -8.66 -4.45
N PHE A 143 -5.69 -8.21 -3.31
CA PHE A 143 -6.08 -8.69 -1.98
C PHE A 143 -6.69 -7.53 -1.19
N GLN A 144 -7.91 -7.69 -0.70
CA GLN A 144 -8.66 -6.61 -0.04
C GLN A 144 -9.05 -7.03 1.37
N PHE A 145 -8.46 -6.39 2.38
CA PHE A 145 -8.86 -6.53 3.78
C PHE A 145 -9.91 -5.48 4.12
N GLN A 146 -11.08 -5.91 4.60
CA GLN A 146 -12.22 -5.01 4.83
C GLN A 146 -12.89 -5.27 6.18
N TYR A 147 -13.08 -4.22 6.98
CA TYR A 147 -13.79 -4.30 8.26
C TYR A 147 -13.15 -5.31 9.23
N LEU A 148 -11.83 -5.21 9.40
CA LEU A 148 -11.04 -6.09 10.27
C LEU A 148 -10.28 -5.27 11.31
N ASN A 149 -10.06 -5.84 12.50
CA ASN A 149 -9.16 -5.33 13.53
C ASN A 149 -8.03 -6.33 13.74
N PHE A 150 -6.84 -6.03 13.24
CA PHE A 150 -5.64 -6.81 13.56
C PHE A 150 -5.12 -6.39 14.93
N LYS A 151 -5.04 -7.32 15.88
CA LYS A 151 -4.57 -7.09 17.27
C LYS A 151 -3.35 -7.94 17.59
N ASN A 152 -2.37 -7.40 18.31
CA ASN A 152 -1.23 -8.14 18.87
C ASN A 152 -0.42 -8.90 17.80
N TRP A 153 -0.08 -8.19 16.71
CA TRP A 153 0.65 -8.77 15.59
C TRP A 153 2.14 -8.43 15.65
N ASP A 154 2.92 -9.37 16.19
CA ASP A 154 4.37 -9.29 16.18
C ASP A 154 4.99 -9.79 14.86
N GLN A 155 4.27 -10.66 14.14
CA GLN A 155 4.57 -11.00 12.76
C GLN A 155 4.02 -9.98 11.78
N THR A 156 4.59 -9.97 10.57
CA THR A 156 4.11 -9.12 9.49
C THR A 156 2.70 -9.50 9.08
N ILE A 157 1.79 -8.54 8.96
CA ILE A 157 0.45 -8.79 8.42
C ILE A 157 0.54 -9.18 6.93
N VAL A 158 1.33 -8.48 6.12
CA VAL A 158 1.49 -8.79 4.69
C VAL A 158 2.96 -8.94 4.33
N ASN A 159 3.35 -10.12 3.88
CA ASN A 159 4.67 -10.40 3.34
C ASN A 159 4.58 -10.68 1.84
N ILE A 160 5.39 -9.98 1.04
CA ILE A 160 5.52 -10.18 -0.41
C ILE A 160 6.99 -10.37 -0.74
N ASN A 161 7.33 -11.56 -1.25
CA ASN A 161 8.66 -11.94 -1.67
C ASN A 161 8.57 -12.71 -3.00
N ILE A 162 8.64 -11.94 -4.08
CA ILE A 162 8.51 -12.41 -5.46
C ILE A 162 9.62 -11.79 -6.33
N ASN A 163 9.83 -12.33 -7.52
CA ASN A 163 10.61 -11.67 -8.55
C ASN A 163 9.82 -10.46 -9.09
N GLN A 164 10.17 -9.26 -8.63
CA GLN A 164 9.46 -8.04 -9.01
C GLN A 164 9.73 -7.66 -10.45
N GLU A 165 8.73 -7.04 -11.07
CA GLU A 165 8.87 -6.48 -12.41
C GLU A 165 9.85 -5.30 -12.43
N THR A 166 10.70 -5.23 -13.45
CA THR A 166 11.66 -4.14 -13.65
C THR A 166 11.28 -3.25 -14.83
N ASN A 167 10.45 -3.74 -15.76
CA ASN A 167 9.98 -2.95 -16.88
C ASN A 167 8.91 -1.95 -16.42
N LEU A 168 9.11 -0.66 -16.73
CA LEU A 168 8.16 0.40 -16.41
C LEU A 168 6.76 0.16 -17.00
N VAL A 169 6.71 -0.42 -18.20
CA VAL A 169 5.50 -0.92 -18.85
C VAL A 169 5.60 -2.45 -18.90
N PRO A 170 4.97 -3.15 -17.95
CA PRO A 170 5.04 -4.61 -17.94
C PRO A 170 4.36 -5.21 -19.18
N PRO A 171 4.92 -6.29 -19.74
CA PRO A 171 4.33 -6.96 -20.89
C PRO A 171 2.99 -7.63 -20.55
N ASP A 172 2.74 -7.97 -19.27
CA ASP A 172 1.46 -8.49 -18.79
C ASP A 172 1.10 -7.99 -17.38
N ASN A 173 -0.15 -8.19 -16.97
CA ASN A 173 -0.59 -7.82 -15.62
C ASN A 173 -0.33 -8.92 -14.57
N SER A 174 0.27 -10.05 -14.95
CA SER A 174 0.45 -11.21 -14.07
C SER A 174 1.31 -10.89 -12.85
N LYS A 175 2.34 -10.07 -13.03
CA LYS A 175 3.27 -9.68 -11.96
C LYS A 175 2.75 -8.53 -11.11
N LYS A 176 1.57 -7.99 -11.42
CA LYS A 176 0.98 -6.92 -10.62
C LYS A 176 0.29 -7.49 -9.39
N ILE A 177 0.66 -6.96 -8.22
CA ILE A 177 0.04 -7.23 -6.94
C ILE A 177 -0.51 -5.92 -6.38
N SER A 178 -1.73 -5.97 -5.86
CA SER A 178 -2.27 -4.87 -5.08
C SER A 178 -2.88 -5.36 -3.79
N VAL A 179 -2.62 -4.62 -2.72
CA VAL A 179 -3.13 -4.93 -1.38
C VAL A 179 -3.87 -3.71 -0.86
N TYR A 180 -5.12 -3.90 -0.47
CA TYR A 180 -6.01 -2.86 0.03
C TYR A 180 -6.35 -3.14 1.48
N PHE A 181 -6.09 -2.19 2.36
CA PHE A 181 -6.66 -2.13 3.70
C PHE A 181 -7.78 -1.10 3.67
N SER A 182 -9.03 -1.53 3.85
CA SER A 182 -10.21 -0.66 3.80
C SER A 182 -11.01 -0.74 5.09
N SER A 183 -11.12 0.38 5.81
CA SER A 183 -11.80 0.41 7.13
C SER A 183 -11.22 -0.61 8.11
N VAL A 184 -9.89 -0.76 8.10
CA VAL A 184 -9.13 -1.68 8.94
C VAL A 184 -8.52 -0.93 10.12
N ASN A 185 -8.51 -1.56 11.30
CA ASN A 185 -7.72 -1.10 12.43
C ASN A 185 -6.54 -2.04 12.66
N ILE A 186 -5.37 -1.48 12.95
CA ILE A 186 -4.17 -2.24 13.33
C ILE A 186 -3.77 -1.79 14.73
N ILE A 187 -3.70 -2.72 15.66
CA ILE A 187 -3.65 -2.45 17.10
C ILE A 187 -2.52 -3.26 17.71
N SER A 188 -1.60 -2.59 18.42
CA SER A 188 -0.51 -3.27 19.13
C SER A 188 0.29 -4.22 18.21
N SER A 189 0.60 -3.77 17.00
CA SER A 189 1.41 -4.53 16.04
C SER A 189 2.79 -3.89 15.90
N SER A 190 3.79 -4.71 15.63
CA SER A 190 5.15 -4.23 15.32
C SER A 190 5.52 -4.32 13.84
N ARG A 191 4.76 -5.06 13.02
CA ARG A 191 5.04 -5.30 11.60
C ARG A 191 3.77 -5.37 10.78
N ILE A 192 3.64 -4.48 9.79
CA ILE A 192 2.45 -4.37 8.94
C ILE A 192 2.73 -4.93 7.55
N ILE A 193 3.77 -4.43 6.89
CA ILE A 193 4.12 -4.80 5.51
C ILE A 193 5.61 -5.07 5.40
N LEU A 194 5.93 -6.19 4.75
CA LEU A 194 7.26 -6.52 4.27
C LEU A 194 7.15 -6.80 2.77
N ILE A 195 7.79 -5.96 1.96
CA ILE A 195 8.02 -6.22 0.55
C ILE A 195 9.53 -6.30 0.37
N TYR A 196 10.04 -7.50 0.08
CA TYR A 196 11.45 -7.73 -0.16
C TYR A 196 11.59 -8.65 -1.38
N PRO A 197 11.96 -8.10 -2.56
CA PRO A 197 12.03 -8.86 -3.80
C PRO A 197 13.02 -10.04 -3.73
N LYS A 198 12.78 -11.07 -4.53
CA LYS A 198 13.73 -12.19 -4.72
C LYS A 198 14.85 -11.87 -5.69
N ASN A 199 14.54 -11.11 -6.73
CA ASN A 199 15.50 -10.77 -7.76
C ASN A 199 16.54 -9.77 -7.22
N ASP A 200 17.70 -9.76 -7.89
CA ASP A 200 18.91 -9.07 -7.43
C ASP A 200 18.65 -7.64 -6.94
N THR A 201 19.21 -7.35 -5.75
CA THR A 201 19.12 -6.09 -5.01
C THR A 201 19.67 -4.87 -5.76
N GLY A 202 20.34 -5.06 -6.91
CA GLY A 202 20.82 -3.97 -7.76
C GLY A 202 19.81 -3.43 -8.79
N GLN A 203 18.69 -4.11 -9.02
CA GLN A 203 17.76 -3.76 -10.10
C GLN A 203 16.86 -2.57 -9.77
N ILE A 204 16.52 -1.78 -10.78
CA ILE A 204 15.46 -0.76 -10.68
C ILE A 204 14.13 -1.47 -10.89
N TYR A 205 13.34 -1.55 -9.81
CA TYR A 205 12.02 -2.17 -9.85
C TYR A 205 10.99 -1.19 -10.41
N ASN A 206 9.89 -1.74 -10.95
CA ASN A 206 8.69 -0.97 -11.28
C ASN A 206 7.82 -0.87 -10.00
N PRO A 207 7.81 0.28 -9.31
CA PRO A 207 7.06 0.45 -8.06
C PRO A 207 5.56 0.30 -8.25
N LYS A 208 5.04 0.46 -9.48
CA LYS A 208 3.62 0.28 -9.81
C LYS A 208 3.23 -1.19 -10.00
N SER A 209 4.18 -2.11 -9.94
CA SER A 209 3.90 -3.55 -9.98
C SER A 209 3.35 -4.06 -8.64
N THR A 210 3.82 -3.52 -7.51
CA THR A 210 3.33 -3.91 -6.18
C THR A 210 2.84 -2.69 -5.43
N ILE A 211 1.52 -2.54 -5.29
CA ILE A 211 0.90 -1.33 -4.74
C ILE A 211 0.12 -1.64 -3.46
N ILE A 212 0.33 -0.82 -2.44
CA ILE A 212 -0.37 -0.85 -1.16
C ILE A 212 -1.30 0.35 -1.05
N TYR A 213 -2.53 0.11 -0.61
CA TYR A 213 -3.53 1.14 -0.36
C TYR A 213 -4.03 1.05 1.09
N PHE A 214 -3.83 2.12 1.87
CA PHE A 214 -4.49 2.32 3.16
C PHE A 214 -5.69 3.27 2.98
N ILE A 215 -6.91 2.72 2.97
CA ILE A 215 -8.16 3.45 2.80
C ILE A 215 -8.91 3.43 4.13
N SER A 216 -9.06 4.59 4.76
CA SER A 216 -9.70 4.68 6.10
C SER A 216 -9.07 3.71 7.11
N THR A 217 -7.78 3.43 6.97
CA THR A 217 -7.05 2.52 7.87
C THR A 217 -6.43 3.31 9.01
N THR A 218 -6.57 2.80 10.24
CA THR A 218 -5.99 3.43 11.43
C THR A 218 -5.12 2.44 12.19
N ALA A 219 -3.87 2.79 12.39
CA ALA A 219 -2.95 2.13 13.30
C ALA A 219 -2.93 2.84 14.65
N HIS A 220 -2.93 2.09 15.75
CA HIS A 220 -2.72 2.66 17.08
C HIS A 220 -1.97 1.73 18.03
N ASN A 221 -1.27 2.33 18.99
CA ASN A 221 -0.46 1.63 20.00
C ASN A 221 0.60 0.71 19.38
N LEU A 222 1.14 1.06 18.21
CA LEU A 222 2.20 0.27 17.57
C LEU A 222 3.53 0.50 18.28
N SER A 223 4.44 -0.48 18.14
CA SER A 223 5.80 -0.38 18.65
C SER A 223 6.83 -0.94 17.68
N SER A 224 8.09 -0.56 17.80
CA SER A 224 9.16 -1.19 17.01
C SER A 224 9.29 -2.69 17.35
N SER A 225 9.57 -3.51 16.33
CA SER A 225 9.84 -4.93 16.54
C SER A 225 11.19 -5.13 17.24
N ASN A 226 11.28 -6.14 18.10
CA ASN A 226 12.52 -6.63 18.71
C ASN A 226 12.81 -8.10 18.35
N LEU A 227 12.04 -8.69 17.43
CA LEU A 227 12.09 -10.11 17.11
C LEU A 227 12.83 -10.41 15.81
N PHE A 228 12.73 -9.53 14.81
CA PHE A 228 13.21 -9.79 13.45
C PHE A 228 14.24 -8.77 13.00
N GLY A 229 15.43 -9.27 12.66
CA GLY A 229 16.46 -8.48 12.01
C GLY A 229 15.99 -7.94 10.66
N ALA A 230 16.38 -6.72 10.33
CA ALA A 230 16.19 -6.16 9.01
C ALA A 230 17.03 -6.94 7.98
N PRO A 231 16.54 -7.17 6.76
CA PRO A 231 17.30 -7.88 5.73
C PRO A 231 18.67 -7.23 5.50
N GLY A 232 19.74 -8.03 5.59
CA GLY A 232 21.11 -7.55 5.42
C GLY A 232 21.73 -6.88 6.64
N SER A 233 21.07 -6.87 7.80
CA SER A 233 21.64 -6.38 9.07
C SER A 233 21.52 -7.40 10.19
N ILE A 234 22.56 -7.46 11.03
CA ILE A 234 22.59 -8.25 12.27
C ILE A 234 22.19 -7.43 13.50
N ASN A 235 22.18 -6.10 13.39
CA ASN A 235 22.01 -5.19 14.53
C ASN A 235 20.72 -4.37 14.46
N ASP A 236 20.10 -4.29 13.29
CA ASP A 236 18.91 -3.48 13.08
C ASP A 236 17.66 -4.36 13.00
N PHE A 237 16.56 -3.88 13.54
CA PHE A 237 15.27 -4.54 13.43
C PHE A 237 14.50 -4.03 12.22
N ILE A 238 13.59 -4.85 11.70
CA ILE A 238 12.77 -4.46 10.57
C ILE A 238 11.72 -3.40 10.95
N SER A 239 11.59 -2.37 10.11
CA SER A 239 10.56 -1.35 10.28
C SER A 239 9.13 -1.92 10.12
N PRO A 240 8.11 -1.30 10.76
CA PRO A 240 6.72 -1.72 10.63
C PRO A 240 6.22 -1.77 9.18
N ILE A 241 6.63 -0.78 8.37
CA ILE A 241 6.45 -0.79 6.93
C ILE A 241 7.84 -0.83 6.30
N HIS A 242 8.18 -1.93 5.65
CA HIS A 242 9.46 -2.15 5.00
C HIS A 242 9.23 -2.52 3.54
N ILE A 243 9.59 -1.62 2.62
CA ILE A 243 9.29 -1.78 1.20
C ILE A 243 10.55 -1.62 0.36
N VAL A 244 10.87 -2.64 -0.42
CA VAL A 244 11.86 -2.58 -1.49
C VAL A 244 11.14 -2.77 -2.83
N GLY A 245 11.19 -1.77 -3.71
CA GLY A 245 10.63 -1.85 -5.08
C GLY A 245 9.11 -1.74 -5.22
N GLY A 246 8.38 -1.35 -4.17
CA GLY A 246 6.92 -1.20 -4.17
C GLY A 246 6.42 0.24 -4.04
N CYS A 247 5.09 0.42 -4.05
CA CYS A 247 4.43 1.72 -3.92
C CYS A 247 3.41 1.74 -2.77
N ILE A 248 3.42 2.80 -1.96
CA ILE A 248 2.31 3.16 -1.05
C ILE A 248 1.50 4.26 -1.75
N SER A 249 0.30 3.96 -2.21
CA SER A 249 -0.54 4.92 -2.97
C SER A 249 -1.54 5.69 -2.10
N LYS A 250 -1.72 5.30 -0.84
CA LYS A 250 -2.49 6.03 0.18
C LYS A 250 -1.89 5.71 1.54
N ASN A 251 -1.63 6.72 2.36
CA ASN A 251 -0.98 6.54 3.67
C ASN A 251 -1.94 6.06 4.77
N ILE A 252 -1.34 5.51 5.83
CA ILE A 252 -2.02 5.03 7.03
C ILE A 252 -2.15 6.15 8.08
N ASN A 253 -3.31 6.24 8.74
CA ASN A 253 -3.43 7.09 9.94
C ASN A 253 -2.77 6.40 11.12
N LEU A 254 -2.00 7.13 11.93
CA LEU A 254 -1.22 6.54 13.01
C LEU A 254 -1.39 7.32 14.32
N LYS A 255 -1.69 6.62 15.41
CA LYS A 255 -1.94 7.24 16.71
C LYS A 255 -1.22 6.54 17.87
N ASN A 256 -0.82 7.30 18.89
CA ASN A 256 -0.40 6.76 20.19
C ASN A 256 0.67 5.65 20.10
N SER A 257 1.60 5.73 19.15
CA SER A 257 2.58 4.67 18.85
C SER A 257 4.00 5.11 19.22
N THR A 258 4.90 4.17 19.48
CA THR A 258 6.28 4.46 19.94
C THR A 258 7.32 3.65 19.18
N PHE A 259 8.25 4.34 18.52
CA PHE A 259 9.28 3.72 17.68
C PHE A 259 10.67 4.20 18.09
N LEU A 260 11.37 3.35 18.85
CA LEU A 260 12.66 3.68 19.44
C LEU A 260 13.83 2.97 18.76
N SER A 261 13.60 1.89 18.01
CA SER A 261 14.68 1.09 17.41
C SER A 261 14.64 1.01 15.89
N THR A 262 13.59 1.52 15.26
CA THR A 262 13.40 1.47 13.80
C THR A 262 12.71 2.72 13.30
N PRO A 263 12.90 3.12 12.04
CA PRO A 263 11.97 4.03 11.39
C PRO A 263 10.56 3.40 11.31
N PHE A 264 9.53 4.22 11.13
CA PHE A 264 8.18 3.70 10.90
C PHE A 264 8.02 3.16 9.48
N ILE A 265 8.49 3.93 8.48
CA ILE A 265 8.53 3.53 7.08
C ILE A 265 10.00 3.49 6.63
N PHE A 266 10.44 2.33 6.16
CA PHE A 266 11.63 2.21 5.32
C PHE A 266 11.19 1.92 3.89
N ILE A 267 11.68 2.71 2.94
CA ILE A 267 11.43 2.50 1.52
C ILE A 267 12.73 2.62 0.71
N GLU A 268 12.99 1.60 -0.10
CA GLU A 268 14.12 1.55 -1.03
C GLU A 268 13.65 1.27 -2.45
N ARG A 269 14.13 2.05 -3.44
CA ARG A 269 13.75 1.92 -4.85
C ARG A 269 12.23 1.89 -5.07
N GLY A 270 11.48 2.59 -4.22
CA GLY A 270 10.03 2.55 -4.19
C GLY A 270 9.40 3.93 -4.35
N GLU A 271 8.07 3.97 -4.18
CA GLU A 271 7.30 5.21 -4.23
C GLU A 271 6.34 5.34 -3.05
N ILE A 272 6.20 6.54 -2.50
CA ILE A 272 5.09 6.93 -1.64
C ILE A 272 4.34 8.04 -2.37
N ILE A 273 3.09 7.80 -2.70
CA ILE A 273 2.19 8.76 -3.34
C ILE A 273 0.96 8.81 -2.45
N SER A 274 0.70 9.92 -1.76
CA SER A 274 -0.51 10.07 -0.96
C SER A 274 -1.12 11.43 -1.23
N ASN A 275 -2.34 11.41 -1.77
CA ASN A 275 -3.17 12.59 -2.02
C ASN A 275 -4.38 12.69 -1.09
N VAL A 276 -4.43 11.82 -0.07
CA VAL A 276 -5.50 11.78 0.92
C VAL A 276 -4.98 12.32 2.23
N GLN A 277 -5.80 13.13 2.88
CA GLN A 277 -5.47 13.66 4.20
C GLN A 277 -5.15 12.52 5.17
N THR A 278 -3.97 12.58 5.76
CA THR A 278 -3.47 11.57 6.71
C THR A 278 -3.19 12.23 8.04
N LEU A 279 -3.67 11.63 9.14
CA LEU A 279 -3.41 12.09 10.49
C LEU A 279 -2.39 11.19 11.19
N ILE A 280 -1.26 11.79 11.59
CA ILE A 280 -0.23 11.17 12.42
C ILE A 280 -0.22 11.92 13.76
N SER A 281 -0.69 11.29 14.85
CA SER A 281 -0.87 12.01 16.11
C SER A 281 -0.42 11.27 17.38
N ASN A 282 0.18 12.01 18.32
CA ASN A 282 0.58 11.52 19.64
C ASN A 282 1.55 10.33 19.58
N ASN A 283 2.47 10.32 18.60
CA ASN A 283 3.46 9.26 18.47
C ASN A 283 4.83 9.71 18.95
N ASN A 284 5.68 8.76 19.33
CA ASN A 284 7.06 8.98 19.73
C ASN A 284 8.03 8.36 18.70
N PHE A 285 8.74 9.22 17.98
CA PHE A 285 9.81 8.93 17.01
C PHE A 285 11.13 9.59 17.46
N SER A 286 11.37 9.67 18.77
CA SER A 286 12.51 10.42 19.34
C SER A 286 13.90 9.88 18.96
N VAL A 287 13.99 8.69 18.36
CA VAL A 287 15.26 8.00 18.08
C VAL A 287 15.50 7.76 16.60
N ASN A 288 14.44 7.46 15.84
CA ASN A 288 14.52 7.05 14.44
C ASN A 288 13.61 7.92 13.57
N PRO A 289 13.93 8.11 12.28
CA PRO A 289 13.11 8.92 11.41
C PRO A 289 11.72 8.31 11.22
N PHE A 290 10.70 9.16 11.02
CA PHE A 290 9.39 8.65 10.61
C PHE A 290 9.47 7.94 9.25
N ILE A 291 10.13 8.56 8.26
CA ILE A 291 10.42 7.93 6.95
C ILE A 291 11.93 7.88 6.69
N PHE A 292 12.43 6.69 6.37
CA PHE A 292 13.75 6.48 5.79
C PHE A 292 13.58 6.09 4.31
N SER A 293 14.08 6.94 3.42
CA SER A 293 13.97 6.80 1.96
C SER A 293 15.34 6.61 1.30
N VAL A 294 15.51 5.54 0.52
CA VAL A 294 16.72 5.26 -0.27
C VAL A 294 16.35 5.12 -1.74
N ASN A 295 16.92 5.94 -2.62
CA ASN A 295 16.65 5.90 -4.06
C ASN A 295 15.16 5.80 -4.41
N SER A 296 14.32 6.54 -3.69
CA SER A 296 12.86 6.45 -3.76
C SER A 296 12.22 7.81 -4.03
N THR A 297 10.96 7.78 -4.46
CA THR A 297 10.16 8.99 -4.71
C THR A 297 9.06 9.13 -3.66
N ILE A 298 8.90 10.32 -3.10
CA ILE A 298 7.94 10.64 -2.05
C ILE A 298 7.15 11.88 -2.47
N SER A 299 5.85 11.67 -2.64
CA SER A 299 4.85 12.68 -2.91
C SER A 299 3.75 12.52 -1.86
N GLN A 300 3.83 13.29 -0.78
CA GLN A 300 2.85 13.33 0.28
C GLN A 300 2.21 14.71 0.31
N THR A 301 0.88 14.73 0.17
CA THR A 301 0.09 15.95 0.34
C THR A 301 -0.90 15.80 1.48
N SER A 302 -1.19 16.92 2.14
CA SER A 302 -2.19 17.02 3.20
C SER A 302 -1.95 16.09 4.40
N THR A 303 -0.71 15.92 4.86
CA THR A 303 -0.43 15.12 6.07
C THR A 303 -0.37 16.00 7.31
N LEU A 304 -1.20 15.71 8.32
CA LEU A 304 -1.23 16.44 9.59
C LEU A 304 -0.48 15.67 10.68
N PHE A 305 0.63 16.23 11.15
CA PHE A 305 1.39 15.79 12.32
C PHE A 305 0.94 16.56 13.57
N LYS A 306 0.28 15.88 14.50
CA LYS A 306 -0.26 16.51 15.71
C LYS A 306 0.23 15.86 17.01
N GLY A 307 0.92 16.61 17.88
CA GLY A 307 1.29 16.09 19.20
C GLY A 307 2.38 15.02 19.18
N ASN A 308 3.21 14.95 18.13
CA ASN A 308 4.25 13.92 18.04
C ASN A 308 5.56 14.41 18.67
N GLU A 309 6.36 13.47 19.15
CA GLU A 309 7.78 13.65 19.46
C GLU A 309 8.59 13.04 18.33
N LEU A 310 9.61 13.73 17.81
CA LEU A 310 10.44 13.22 16.71
C LEU A 310 11.89 13.67 16.80
N SER A 311 12.84 12.85 16.34
CA SER A 311 14.20 13.31 16.05
C SER A 311 14.29 13.83 14.62
N THR A 312 13.91 12.98 13.67
CA THR A 312 13.89 13.25 12.25
C THR A 312 12.51 12.90 11.69
N PHE A 313 11.94 13.77 10.88
CA PHE A 313 10.73 13.48 10.14
C PHE A 313 11.06 12.60 8.92
N ILE A 314 12.01 13.02 8.10
CA ILE A 314 12.35 12.31 6.85
C ILE A 314 13.85 12.30 6.55
N TYR A 315 14.34 11.15 6.12
CA TYR A 315 15.72 10.93 5.72
C TYR A 315 15.78 10.48 4.26
N PHE A 316 16.42 11.26 3.39
CA PHE A 316 16.62 10.97 1.96
C PHE A 316 18.08 10.59 1.68
N LEU A 317 18.26 9.45 1.01
CA LEU A 317 19.57 8.97 0.57
C LEU A 317 19.53 8.56 -0.90
N LYS A 318 20.44 9.12 -1.72
CA LYS A 318 20.56 8.78 -3.15
C LYS A 318 19.23 8.93 -3.90
N CYS A 319 18.45 9.96 -3.59
CA CYS A 319 17.17 10.22 -4.27
C CYS A 319 17.37 11.24 -5.39
N TYR A 320 16.76 10.99 -6.56
CA TYR A 320 17.04 11.75 -7.80
C TYR A 320 15.82 12.45 -8.42
N ASN A 321 14.65 12.37 -7.78
CA ASN A 321 13.38 12.82 -8.34
C ASN A 321 12.79 14.01 -7.57
N THR A 322 11.87 14.74 -8.20
CA THR A 322 11.04 15.73 -7.51
C THR A 322 10.20 15.06 -6.42
N GLN A 323 10.20 15.67 -5.25
CA GLN A 323 9.46 15.28 -4.06
C GLN A 323 8.41 16.35 -3.77
N THR A 324 7.22 15.95 -3.38
CA THR A 324 6.16 16.88 -2.94
C THR A 324 5.89 16.60 -1.47
N LEU A 325 6.06 17.57 -0.60
CA LEU A 325 5.93 17.40 0.85
C LEU A 325 5.04 18.47 1.48
N ASP A 326 3.74 18.34 1.29
CA ASP A 326 2.73 19.19 1.92
C ASP A 326 2.30 18.58 3.27
N ILE A 327 2.96 19.06 4.33
CA ILE A 327 2.89 18.56 5.70
C ILE A 327 2.56 19.70 6.65
N ASP A 328 1.55 19.50 7.50
CA ASP A 328 1.14 20.41 8.55
C ASP A 328 1.59 19.90 9.91
N PHE A 329 2.28 20.75 10.68
CA PHE A 329 2.74 20.41 12.03
C PHE A 329 1.97 21.21 13.09
N SER A 330 1.48 20.52 14.12
CA SER A 330 0.80 21.12 15.27
C SER A 330 1.23 20.45 16.57
N ASN A 331 1.65 21.25 17.57
CA ASN A 331 2.10 20.77 18.87
C ASN A 331 3.13 19.63 18.77
N THR A 332 3.99 19.67 17.77
CA THR A 332 5.02 18.64 17.54
C THR A 332 6.34 19.14 18.11
N THR A 333 7.00 18.28 18.87
CA THR A 333 8.26 18.57 19.55
C THR A 333 9.37 17.77 18.90
N GLN A 334 10.41 18.46 18.44
CA GLN A 334 11.66 17.81 18.09
C GLN A 334 12.58 17.80 19.31
N LEU A 335 13.08 16.63 19.69
CA LEU A 335 14.02 16.50 20.79
C LEU A 335 15.47 16.52 20.28
N PRO A 336 16.42 17.11 21.02
CA PRO A 336 17.83 17.10 20.70
C PRO A 336 18.34 15.67 20.73
N PHE A 337 18.99 15.27 19.65
CA PHE A 337 19.37 13.89 19.43
C PHE A 337 20.64 13.53 20.22
N TYR A 338 20.63 12.36 20.87
CA TYR A 338 21.84 11.77 21.46
C TYR A 338 22.58 10.91 20.42
N ARG A 339 23.71 11.44 19.93
CA ARG A 339 24.79 10.89 19.04
C ARG A 339 24.61 9.50 18.38
N ARG A 340 24.83 9.50 17.04
CA ARG A 340 25.22 8.40 16.13
C ARG A 340 24.39 7.10 16.15
N ASN A 341 23.06 7.18 16.22
CA ASN A 341 22.29 5.99 15.81
C ASN A 341 22.51 5.73 14.33
N LYS A 342 22.57 4.44 14.03
CA LYS A 342 22.63 3.93 12.68
C LYS A 342 21.40 3.08 12.45
N TYR A 343 20.97 3.03 11.20
CA TYR A 343 20.02 2.04 10.75
C TYR A 343 20.48 1.53 9.40
N LEU A 344 20.63 0.22 9.28
CA LEU A 344 21.20 -0.44 8.10
C LEU A 344 22.58 0.12 7.72
N GLY A 345 23.37 0.47 8.74
CA GLY A 345 24.70 1.06 8.58
C GLY A 345 24.74 2.55 8.23
N PHE A 346 23.59 3.20 8.01
CA PHE A 346 23.51 4.62 7.71
C PHE A 346 23.40 5.46 8.97
N GLU A 347 24.31 6.41 9.16
CA GLU A 347 24.33 7.33 10.30
C GLU A 347 23.25 8.41 10.18
N TYR A 348 22.53 8.64 11.28
CA TYR A 348 21.57 9.74 11.39
C TYR A 348 22.23 11.06 11.73
N GLU A 349 21.55 12.12 11.31
CA GLU A 349 21.93 13.51 11.54
C GLU A 349 20.85 14.20 12.36
N ASP A 350 21.26 15.17 13.17
CA ASP A 350 20.36 15.88 14.06
C ASP A 350 19.60 17.00 13.32
N SER A 351 18.59 16.58 12.57
CA SER A 351 17.78 17.47 11.75
C SER A 351 16.38 16.91 11.52
N LEU A 352 15.40 17.82 11.34
CA LEU A 352 14.03 17.44 10.99
C LEU A 352 14.02 16.71 9.63
N THR A 353 14.74 17.26 8.66
CA THR A 353 14.90 16.66 7.33
C THR A 353 16.38 16.46 7.04
N VAL A 354 16.75 15.26 6.56
CA VAL A 354 18.12 14.91 6.20
C VAL A 354 18.17 14.53 4.73
N ILE A 355 19.12 15.07 3.97
CA ILE A 355 19.33 14.81 2.54
C ILE A 355 20.80 14.49 2.31
N LYS A 356 21.11 13.28 1.86
CA LYS A 356 22.48 12.85 1.58
C LYS A 356 22.63 12.25 0.19
N ASN A 357 23.73 12.56 -0.49
CA ASN A 357 24.12 11.99 -1.79
C ASN A 357 22.99 12.04 -2.84
N SER A 358 22.15 13.08 -2.81
CA SER A 358 20.89 13.14 -3.55
C SER A 358 20.89 14.29 -4.55
N SER A 359 20.09 14.17 -5.61
CA SER A 359 19.81 15.26 -6.54
C SER A 359 18.30 15.44 -6.68
N LEU A 360 17.68 16.28 -5.84
CA LEU A 360 16.21 16.32 -5.76
C LEU A 360 15.67 17.74 -5.66
N ARG A 361 14.39 17.89 -6.02
CA ARG A 361 13.62 19.13 -5.86
C ARG A 361 12.49 18.86 -4.88
N ILE A 362 12.41 19.55 -3.75
CA ILE A 362 11.26 19.48 -2.84
C ILE A 362 10.36 20.68 -3.12
N ILE A 363 9.09 20.41 -3.41
CA ILE A 363 8.06 21.43 -3.56
C ILE A 363 7.07 21.39 -2.40
N ASN A 364 6.48 22.55 -2.09
CA ASN A 364 5.44 22.74 -1.07
C ASN A 364 5.86 22.34 0.35
N TYR A 365 7.15 22.46 0.66
CA TYR A 365 7.67 22.06 1.97
C TYR A 365 7.07 22.92 3.09
N LEU A 366 6.45 22.25 4.08
CA LEU A 366 5.96 22.84 5.34
C LEU A 366 4.87 23.92 5.20
N ILE A 367 3.80 23.68 4.44
CA ILE A 367 2.77 24.71 4.15
C ILE A 367 2.19 25.39 5.40
N MET A 368 1.81 24.65 6.46
CA MET A 368 1.27 25.26 7.67
C MET A 368 1.92 24.72 8.95
N THR A 369 2.57 25.61 9.71
CA THR A 369 3.04 25.26 11.06
C THR A 369 2.42 26.20 12.09
N ASN A 370 1.82 25.63 13.13
CA ASN A 370 1.32 26.42 14.26
C ASN A 370 2.52 26.91 15.12
N SER A 371 2.40 28.07 15.75
CA SER A 371 3.46 28.68 16.57
C SER A 371 3.83 27.88 17.83
N SER A 372 3.09 26.81 18.13
CA SER A 372 3.32 25.92 19.27
C SER A 372 4.27 24.75 18.99
N ASN A 373 4.83 24.63 17.79
CA ASN A 373 5.86 23.62 17.51
C ASN A 373 7.22 24.08 18.06
N SER A 374 8.05 23.14 18.51
CA SER A 374 9.42 23.40 18.94
C SER A 374 10.39 22.50 18.18
N ILE A 375 11.28 23.09 17.39
CA ILE A 375 12.35 22.38 16.68
C ILE A 375 13.67 22.78 17.34
N GLU A 376 14.25 21.90 18.16
CA GLU A 376 15.47 22.27 18.90
C GLU A 376 16.74 22.25 18.01
N ASN A 377 16.69 21.59 16.85
CA ASN A 377 17.89 21.32 16.03
C ASN A 377 17.83 22.03 14.67
N SER A 378 18.48 21.43 13.67
CA SER A 378 18.46 21.91 12.29
C SER A 378 17.12 21.59 11.64
N LEU A 379 16.59 22.50 10.82
CA LEU A 379 15.43 22.18 9.99
C LEU A 379 15.83 21.25 8.83
N LEU A 380 16.94 21.57 8.15
CA LEU A 380 17.50 20.75 7.07
C LEU A 380 18.99 20.48 7.30
N PHE A 381 19.39 19.23 7.07
CA PHE A 381 20.78 18.83 6.91
C PHE A 381 20.97 18.31 5.49
N VAL A 382 21.96 18.85 4.77
CA VAL A 382 22.21 18.52 3.36
C VAL A 382 23.69 18.21 3.15
N GLU A 383 24.01 17.01 2.68
CA GLU A 383 25.39 16.59 2.46
C GLU A 383 25.58 15.96 1.08
N ASN A 384 26.66 16.35 0.38
CA ASN A 384 27.05 15.83 -0.94
C ASN A 384 25.87 15.79 -1.93
N SER A 385 25.01 16.81 -1.91
CA SER A 385 23.73 16.80 -2.62
C SER A 385 23.52 18.03 -3.48
N VAL A 386 22.70 17.88 -4.52
CA VAL A 386 22.18 18.99 -5.33
C VAL A 386 20.69 19.11 -5.04
N PHE A 387 20.25 20.25 -4.56
CA PHE A 387 18.92 20.37 -3.98
C PHE A 387 18.23 21.67 -4.37
N GLU A 388 16.97 21.60 -4.79
CA GLU A 388 16.11 22.77 -4.93
C GLU A 388 14.93 22.67 -3.96
N LEU A 389 14.70 23.74 -3.18
CA LEU A 389 13.60 23.84 -2.25
C LEU A 389 12.67 24.98 -2.65
N GLU A 390 11.41 24.66 -2.89
CA GLU A 390 10.36 25.64 -3.13
C GLU A 390 9.40 25.68 -1.94
N PHE A 391 9.38 26.83 -1.25
CA PHE A 391 8.45 27.09 -0.16
C PHE A 391 7.14 27.66 -0.70
N TYR A 392 6.02 27.30 -0.05
CA TYR A 392 4.69 27.80 -0.39
C TYR A 392 4.09 28.53 0.82
N ASN A 393 3.96 29.87 0.74
CA ASN A 393 3.31 30.74 1.74
C ASN A 393 3.58 30.37 3.22
N MET A 394 4.77 30.70 3.72
CA MET A 394 5.13 30.48 5.12
C MET A 394 4.67 31.66 5.99
N ASP A 395 3.56 31.52 6.72
CA ASP A 395 3.00 32.60 7.57
C ASP A 395 3.52 32.59 9.03
N SER A 396 3.99 31.45 9.53
CA SER A 396 4.66 31.35 10.85
C SER A 396 5.51 30.09 10.91
N PHE A 397 6.77 30.21 11.30
CA PHE A 397 7.70 29.09 11.35
C PHE A 397 7.89 28.54 12.76
N VAL A 398 8.32 27.29 12.81
CA VAL A 398 8.93 26.67 13.96
C VAL A 398 10.30 27.30 14.23
N GLN A 399 10.54 27.82 15.43
CA GLN A 399 11.88 28.27 15.82
C GLN A 399 12.82 27.07 15.78
N SER A 400 13.87 27.15 14.96
CA SER A 400 14.92 26.14 14.82
C SER A 400 16.27 26.72 15.22
N LYS A 401 17.21 25.90 15.70
CA LYS A 401 18.56 26.38 16.02
C LYS A 401 19.31 26.84 14.77
N CYS A 402 19.12 26.14 13.66
CA CYS A 402 19.61 26.57 12.36
C CYS A 402 18.63 26.14 11.26
N LEU A 403 18.47 26.99 10.26
CA LEU A 403 17.57 26.72 9.15
C LEU A 403 18.14 25.62 8.25
N LEU A 404 19.44 25.68 8.00
CA LEU A 404 20.11 24.80 7.05
C LEU A 404 21.53 24.52 7.53
N ASN A 405 21.91 23.25 7.59
CA ASN A 405 23.27 22.79 7.79
C ASN A 405 23.73 22.06 6.52
N THR A 406 24.75 22.57 5.83
CA THR A 406 25.16 22.06 4.52
C THR A 406 26.62 21.65 4.45
N ILE A 407 26.94 20.56 3.73
CA ILE A 407 28.31 20.11 3.48
C ILE A 407 28.44 19.69 2.01
N ASN A 408 29.42 20.24 1.29
CA ASN A 408 29.74 19.86 -0.10
C ASN A 408 28.52 19.80 -1.03
N SER A 409 27.59 20.74 -0.89
CA SER A 409 26.29 20.68 -1.56
C SER A 409 25.99 21.92 -2.40
N SER A 410 25.08 21.80 -3.36
CA SER A 410 24.57 22.90 -4.16
C SER A 410 23.07 23.03 -3.94
N ILE A 411 22.64 24.13 -3.33
CA ILE A 411 21.28 24.33 -2.82
C ILE A 411 20.66 25.57 -3.46
N THR A 412 19.47 25.43 -4.02
CA THR A 412 18.64 26.55 -4.49
C THR A 412 17.43 26.70 -3.57
N LEU A 413 17.28 27.84 -2.93
CA LEU A 413 16.13 28.19 -2.10
C LEU A 413 15.23 29.16 -2.86
N ASN A 414 13.99 28.77 -3.09
CA ASN A 414 13.01 29.54 -3.85
C ASN A 414 11.83 29.96 -2.96
N ASN A 415 11.40 31.22 -3.11
CA ASN A 415 10.26 31.81 -2.40
C ASN A 415 10.36 31.78 -0.86
N LEU A 416 11.58 31.86 -0.31
CA LEU A 416 11.79 31.85 1.14
C LEU A 416 11.84 33.29 1.71
N ASN A 417 11.12 33.56 2.80
CA ASN A 417 11.16 34.85 3.48
C ASN A 417 12.00 34.79 4.78
N ILE A 418 13.33 34.74 4.61
CA ILE A 418 14.33 34.62 5.69
C ILE A 418 14.27 35.80 6.69
N THR A 419 13.69 36.95 6.37
CA THR A 419 13.58 38.06 7.35
C THR A 419 12.71 37.72 8.57
N ALA A 420 11.91 36.66 8.49
CA ALA A 420 11.14 36.13 9.62
C ALA A 420 11.93 35.13 10.49
N PHE A 421 13.21 34.87 10.16
CA PHE A 421 14.01 33.81 10.78
C PHE A 421 15.21 34.40 11.52
N ASP A 422 15.29 34.10 12.81
CA ASP A 422 16.50 34.29 13.62
C ASP A 422 17.45 33.08 13.54
N SER A 423 17.16 32.11 12.65
CA SER A 423 17.90 30.86 12.51
C SER A 423 18.96 30.97 11.40
N PRO A 424 20.26 30.82 11.70
CA PRO A 424 21.32 30.96 10.71
C PRO A 424 21.34 29.79 9.72
N ILE A 425 21.95 30.05 8.55
CA ILE A 425 22.45 29.02 7.63
C ILE A 425 23.91 28.74 7.97
N ILE A 426 24.24 27.47 8.23
CA ILE A 426 25.57 27.00 8.64
C ILE A 426 26.08 25.92 7.68
N GLY A 427 27.38 25.66 7.66
CA GLY A 427 27.93 24.57 6.86
C GLY A 427 29.36 24.76 6.35
N SER A 428 29.73 23.97 5.35
CA SER A 428 31.01 24.09 4.66
C SER A 428 30.95 23.73 3.17
N ASN A 429 31.82 24.35 2.37
CA ASN A 429 32.09 24.02 0.96
C ASN A 429 30.83 23.86 0.11
N SER A 430 29.85 24.76 0.27
CA SER A 430 28.54 24.63 -0.37
C SER A 430 28.16 25.86 -1.17
N TYR A 431 27.41 25.68 -2.25
CA TYR A 431 26.85 26.75 -3.07
C TYR A 431 25.40 26.97 -2.69
N ILE A 432 25.01 28.17 -2.28
CA ILE A 432 23.63 28.49 -1.89
C ILE A 432 23.12 29.61 -2.79
N HIS A 433 22.10 29.30 -3.58
CA HIS A 433 21.45 30.22 -4.50
C HIS A 433 20.06 30.59 -3.99
N PHE A 434 19.84 31.88 -3.77
CA PHE A 434 18.57 32.44 -3.36
C PHE A 434 17.80 32.98 -4.58
N LYS A 435 16.61 32.44 -4.80
CA LYS A 435 15.67 32.87 -5.85
C LYS A 435 14.41 33.42 -5.21
N ALA A 436 14.03 34.65 -5.58
CA ALA A 436 12.83 35.33 -5.05
C ALA A 436 12.73 35.27 -3.51
N THR A 437 13.87 35.38 -2.83
CA THR A 437 13.99 35.23 -1.37
C THR A 437 14.27 36.59 -0.73
N LYS A 438 13.66 36.88 0.42
CA LYS A 438 13.98 38.06 1.23
C LYS A 438 14.81 37.64 2.43
N TYR A 439 15.95 38.27 2.70
CA TYR A 439 16.81 37.91 3.84
C TYR A 439 17.46 39.11 4.50
N SER A 440 17.85 38.96 5.77
CA SER A 440 18.71 39.90 6.48
C SER A 440 20.17 39.42 6.40
N LYS A 441 21.14 40.35 6.44
CA LYS A 441 22.57 40.00 6.36
C LYS A 441 23.03 39.13 7.54
N ASP A 442 22.38 39.27 8.70
CA ASP A 442 22.75 38.55 9.92
C ASP A 442 22.38 37.07 9.86
N THR A 443 21.43 36.68 8.99
CA THR A 443 20.96 35.29 8.84
C THR A 443 21.91 34.40 8.00
N LEU A 444 22.89 34.99 7.30
CA LEU A 444 23.87 34.29 6.44
C LEU A 444 25.19 33.93 7.15
N CYS A 445 25.34 34.36 8.41
CA CYS A 445 26.58 34.26 9.15
C CYS A 445 26.75 32.88 9.76
N SER A 446 27.45 31.92 9.10
CA SER A 446 28.24 30.81 9.71
C SER A 446 28.68 29.66 8.75
N CYS A 447 28.90 29.90 7.45
CA CYS A 447 29.27 28.82 6.50
C CYS A 447 30.70 28.99 5.95
N GLN A 448 31.61 28.08 6.28
CA GLN A 448 33.02 28.16 5.87
C GLN A 448 33.19 27.71 4.41
N GLY A 449 33.73 28.59 3.55
CA GLY A 449 33.93 28.26 2.13
C GLY A 449 32.63 28.06 1.36
N CYS A 450 31.54 28.69 1.81
CA CYS A 450 30.27 28.67 1.11
C CYS A 450 30.10 29.92 0.25
N GLU A 451 29.54 29.76 -0.93
CA GLU A 451 29.28 30.85 -1.86
C GLU A 451 27.78 31.15 -1.94
N TYR A 452 27.44 32.43 -1.85
CA TYR A 452 26.04 32.88 -1.86
C TYR A 452 25.72 33.67 -3.12
N TYR A 453 24.64 33.28 -3.79
CA TYR A 453 24.16 33.93 -5.01
C TYR A 453 22.76 34.49 -4.77
N ASP A 454 22.57 35.77 -5.04
CA ASP A 454 21.25 36.40 -5.12
C ASP A 454 20.99 36.78 -6.58
N SER A 455 19.77 36.51 -7.05
CA SER A 455 19.26 36.90 -8.37
C SER A 455 19.51 38.36 -8.79
N THR A 456 19.84 39.25 -7.84
CA THR A 456 20.10 40.66 -8.11
C THR A 456 21.56 41.12 -7.93
N GLN A 457 22.40 40.45 -7.13
CA GLN A 457 23.83 40.76 -6.94
C GLN A 457 24.62 39.55 -6.40
N ILE A 458 25.86 39.37 -6.84
CA ILE A 458 26.80 38.41 -6.21
C ILE A 458 27.39 39.10 -4.97
N ASN A 459 26.99 38.67 -3.77
CA ASN A 459 27.63 39.09 -2.52
C ASN A 459 28.58 37.98 -2.06
N THR A 460 29.85 38.07 -2.45
CA THR A 460 30.92 37.30 -1.80
C THR A 460 31.16 37.93 -0.43
N THR A 461 30.50 37.42 0.62
CA THR A 461 30.75 37.86 1.98
C THR A 461 32.07 37.28 2.50
N ASP A 462 33.18 37.96 2.21
CA ASP A 462 34.50 37.69 2.80
C ASP A 462 34.58 38.04 4.31
N SER A 463 33.49 38.51 4.92
CA SER A 463 33.44 38.76 6.36
C SER A 463 32.10 38.36 6.96
N CYS A 464 31.86 37.04 7.02
CA CYS A 464 31.06 36.54 8.13
C CYS A 464 31.89 36.80 9.40
N ASN A 465 31.48 37.76 10.23
CA ASN A 465 32.07 37.95 11.55
C ASN A 465 31.59 36.79 12.43
N ALA A 466 32.18 35.61 12.22
CA ALA A 466 31.93 34.39 12.97
C ALA A 466 32.50 34.56 14.39
N ASN A 467 31.84 35.38 15.20
CA ASN A 467 32.13 35.44 16.64
C ASN A 467 31.36 34.35 17.42
N THR A 468 30.66 33.47 16.72
CA THR A 468 30.34 32.14 17.21
C THR A 468 31.56 31.26 16.95
N THR A 469 32.50 31.27 17.90
CA THR A 469 33.55 30.24 17.98
C THR A 469 32.86 28.90 17.71
N PRO A 470 33.29 28.11 16.71
CA PRO A 470 32.77 26.75 16.56
C PRO A 470 32.98 26.11 17.92
N THR A 471 31.88 25.72 18.58
CA THR A 471 32.02 24.89 19.77
C THR A 471 32.73 23.65 19.26
N GLU A 472 34.02 23.53 19.56
CA GLU A 472 34.79 22.34 19.24
C GLU A 472 33.92 21.17 19.63
N THR A 473 33.56 20.38 18.63
CA THR A 473 32.90 19.11 18.90
C THR A 473 33.92 18.35 19.72
N LEU A 474 33.69 18.25 21.03
CA LEU A 474 34.55 17.52 21.95
C LEU A 474 34.81 16.17 21.31
N THR A 475 36.02 16.02 20.77
CA THR A 475 36.53 14.74 20.35
C THR A 475 36.80 14.04 21.66
N GLU A 476 35.78 13.35 22.18
CA GLU A 476 35.94 12.48 23.33
C GLU A 476 37.05 11.50 22.99
N THR A 477 38.17 11.67 23.69
CA THR A 477 39.21 10.68 23.74
C THR A 477 38.53 9.38 24.18
N PRO A 478 38.67 8.25 23.44
CA PRO A 478 38.05 7.00 23.84
C PRO A 478 38.52 6.68 25.25
N THR A 479 37.59 6.76 26.21
CA THR A 479 37.87 6.28 27.57
C THR A 479 38.04 4.77 27.42
N PRO A 480 39.21 4.20 27.75
CA PRO A 480 39.42 2.77 27.61
C PRO A 480 38.39 2.05 28.47
N THR A 481 37.53 1.27 27.81
CA THR A 481 36.60 0.35 28.45
C THR A 481 37.41 -0.52 29.41
N PRO A 482 37.09 -0.57 30.72
CA PRO A 482 37.77 -1.48 31.62
C PRO A 482 37.54 -2.89 31.11
N THR A 483 38.60 -3.52 30.63
CA THR A 483 38.60 -4.92 30.24
C THR A 483 38.40 -5.71 31.52
N SER A 484 37.18 -6.19 31.76
CA SER A 484 36.93 -7.16 32.82
C SER A 484 37.64 -8.46 32.44
N SER A 485 38.85 -8.63 32.96
CA SER A 485 39.56 -9.90 32.95
C SER A 485 38.67 -10.94 33.61
N THR A 486 38.10 -11.81 32.78
CA THR A 486 37.41 -13.01 33.25
C THR A 486 38.49 -13.92 33.82
N GLU A 487 38.54 -14.04 35.14
CA GLU A 487 39.45 -14.95 35.82
C GLU A 487 39.09 -16.40 35.45
N THR A 488 40.05 -17.06 34.81
CA THR A 488 40.07 -18.51 34.59
C THR A 488 40.11 -19.22 35.94
N PRO A 489 39.15 -20.10 36.29
CA PRO A 489 39.25 -20.88 37.51
C PRO A 489 40.38 -21.91 37.36
N THR A 490 41.38 -21.78 38.24
CA THR A 490 42.48 -22.73 38.42
C THR A 490 41.95 -23.93 39.22
N PRO A 491 42.23 -25.19 38.83
CA PRO A 491 41.70 -26.35 39.54
C PRO A 491 42.49 -26.60 40.84
N THR A 492 41.79 -26.60 41.96
CA THR A 492 42.32 -27.02 43.25
C THR A 492 42.46 -28.54 43.29
N SER A 493 43.70 -29.00 43.42
CA SER A 493 44.08 -30.37 43.71
C SER A 493 43.69 -30.73 45.15
N SER A 494 42.84 -31.75 45.30
CA SER A 494 42.68 -32.49 46.56
C SER A 494 42.88 -33.97 46.27
N SER A 495 44.03 -34.46 46.73
CA SER A 495 44.45 -35.85 46.78
C SER A 495 43.55 -36.69 47.70
N THR A 496 43.02 -37.80 47.19
CA THR A 496 42.79 -38.99 48.03
C THR A 496 43.00 -40.25 47.18
N GLU A 497 44.10 -40.92 47.49
CA GLU A 497 44.39 -42.37 47.38
C GLU A 497 43.12 -43.24 47.58
N THR A 498 42.87 -44.43 47.02
CA THR A 498 43.71 -45.48 46.41
C THR A 498 42.78 -46.58 45.82
N SER A 499 43.36 -47.40 44.94
CA SER A 499 43.01 -48.77 44.49
C SER A 499 42.44 -48.96 43.08
N THR A 500 43.35 -49.37 42.20
CA THR A 500 43.20 -50.23 41.01
C THR A 500 42.73 -51.65 41.43
N PRO A 501 42.12 -52.51 40.57
CA PRO A 501 42.71 -52.98 39.31
C PRO A 501 41.77 -53.13 38.07
N THR A 502 42.34 -52.84 36.90
CA THR A 502 42.43 -53.68 35.67
C THR A 502 41.19 -54.31 35.03
N SER A 503 40.88 -53.92 33.79
CA SER A 503 40.89 -54.73 32.53
C SER A 503 40.01 -54.09 31.43
N THR A 504 40.57 -53.60 30.32
CA THR A 504 40.88 -54.28 29.03
C THR A 504 39.70 -54.26 28.02
N SER A 505 39.90 -53.52 26.91
CA SER A 505 39.35 -53.74 25.54
C SER A 505 37.81 -53.65 25.38
N SER A 506 37.17 -53.33 24.25
CA SER A 506 37.43 -52.95 22.86
C SER A 506 36.04 -52.95 22.21
N THR A 507 35.71 -52.02 21.29
CA THR A 507 34.67 -52.13 20.21
C THR A 507 33.27 -52.67 20.60
N THR A 508 32.15 -52.08 20.17
CA THR A 508 31.54 -52.30 18.85
C THR A 508 30.21 -51.52 18.79
N SER A 509 29.88 -51.02 17.61
CA SER A 509 28.59 -50.51 17.14
C SER A 509 27.38 -51.39 17.48
N ILE A 510 26.28 -50.82 17.96
CA ILE A 510 24.93 -51.39 17.76
C ILE A 510 23.89 -50.28 17.55
N THR A 511 23.21 -50.40 16.42
CA THR A 511 21.98 -49.78 15.95
C THR A 511 20.80 -50.09 16.88
N SER A 512 19.99 -49.09 17.26
CA SER A 512 18.71 -49.32 17.93
C SER A 512 17.56 -48.57 17.23
N THR A 513 16.75 -49.37 16.54
CA THR A 513 15.42 -49.08 15.98
C THR A 513 14.42 -48.79 17.11
N PRO A 514 13.54 -47.77 17.02
CA PRO A 514 12.43 -47.63 17.96
C PRO A 514 11.24 -48.49 17.55
N THR A 515 10.84 -49.37 18.46
CA THR A 515 9.65 -50.24 18.39
C THR A 515 8.41 -49.47 18.83
N SER A 516 7.36 -49.53 18.00
CA SER A 516 6.03 -48.99 18.26
C SER A 516 5.29 -49.82 19.31
N THR A 517 4.94 -49.22 20.45
CA THR A 517 4.01 -49.81 21.43
C THR A 517 2.58 -49.39 21.14
N THR A 518 1.77 -50.37 20.73
CA THR A 518 0.31 -50.29 20.61
C THR A 518 -0.32 -50.52 21.98
N SER A 519 -1.06 -49.55 22.51
CA SER A 519 -1.87 -49.70 23.72
C SER A 519 -3.34 -49.89 23.33
N THR A 520 -3.82 -51.12 23.53
CA THR A 520 -5.21 -51.54 23.51
C THR A 520 -5.90 -51.13 24.82
N THR A 521 -7.03 -50.42 24.73
CA THR A 521 -7.92 -50.22 25.88
C THR A 521 -9.32 -50.69 25.55
N SER A 522 -9.87 -51.42 26.51
CA SER A 522 -11.02 -52.31 26.49
C SER A 522 -12.39 -51.61 26.41
N THR A 523 -13.29 -52.33 25.76
CA THR A 523 -14.75 -52.23 25.73
C THR A 523 -15.42 -52.03 27.09
N THR A 524 -16.31 -51.04 27.20
CA THR A 524 -17.38 -51.03 28.21
C THR A 524 -18.72 -50.74 27.53
N SER A 525 -19.73 -51.48 27.96
CA SER A 525 -21.04 -51.69 27.34
C SER A 525 -22.01 -50.52 27.42
N THR A 526 -22.71 -50.35 26.29
CA THR A 526 -24.04 -49.81 25.98
C THR A 526 -25.00 -49.53 27.14
N PRO A 527 -25.74 -48.40 27.06
CA PRO A 527 -27.19 -48.46 27.21
C PRO A 527 -27.94 -48.01 25.95
N THR A 528 -29.02 -48.74 25.72
CA THR A 528 -30.03 -48.73 24.66
C THR A 528 -30.70 -47.36 24.46
N PRO A 529 -30.81 -46.81 23.23
CA PRO A 529 -31.68 -45.68 22.96
C PRO A 529 -33.11 -46.14 22.64
N THR A 530 -34.05 -45.58 23.39
CA THR A 530 -35.50 -45.66 23.18
C THR A 530 -35.88 -44.97 21.88
N SER A 531 -36.58 -45.71 21.02
CA SER A 531 -37.16 -45.24 19.76
C SER A 531 -38.41 -44.40 20.02
N THR A 532 -38.31 -43.09 19.82
CA THR A 532 -39.48 -42.20 19.69
C THR A 532 -39.73 -41.95 18.22
N SER A 533 -40.84 -42.50 17.72
CA SER A 533 -41.34 -42.29 16.36
C SER A 533 -41.72 -40.82 16.14
N SER A 534 -40.99 -40.12 15.27
CA SER A 534 -41.43 -38.85 14.69
C SER A 534 -41.83 -39.05 13.23
N THR A 535 -43.09 -38.73 12.97
CA THR A 535 -43.83 -38.78 11.72
C THR A 535 -43.07 -38.16 10.54
N ILE A 536 -42.94 -38.96 9.46
CA ILE A 536 -42.43 -38.56 8.16
C ILE A 536 -43.45 -37.64 7.48
N ASN A 537 -43.11 -36.36 7.29
CA ASN A 537 -43.77 -35.51 6.31
C ASN A 537 -43.02 -35.63 4.96
N PRO A 538 -43.73 -35.75 3.83
CA PRO A 538 -43.12 -35.97 2.52
C PRO A 538 -42.35 -34.74 2.01
N PRO A 539 -41.37 -34.92 1.11
CA PRO A 539 -40.49 -33.86 0.65
C PRO A 539 -41.23 -32.86 -0.24
N THR A 540 -41.19 -31.59 0.16
CA THR A 540 -41.70 -30.46 -0.63
C THR A 540 -40.77 -30.20 -1.82
N ILE A 541 -41.03 -30.91 -2.91
CA ILE A 541 -40.45 -30.62 -4.24
C ILE A 541 -41.05 -29.31 -4.76
N ASN A 542 -40.18 -28.39 -5.23
CA ASN A 542 -40.43 -27.19 -6.09
C ASN A 542 -40.16 -25.79 -5.50
N SER A 543 -38.95 -25.51 -4.99
CA SER A 543 -38.47 -24.12 -4.90
C SER A 543 -37.83 -23.62 -6.22
N LYS A 544 -37.15 -24.50 -6.97
CA LYS A 544 -36.48 -24.14 -8.25
C LYS A 544 -37.45 -23.73 -9.37
N LYS A 545 -38.62 -24.37 -9.50
CA LYS A 545 -39.64 -23.96 -10.49
C LYS A 545 -40.31 -22.62 -10.15
N LYS A 546 -40.39 -22.27 -8.85
CA LYS A 546 -40.99 -21.01 -8.39
C LYS A 546 -40.09 -19.82 -8.73
N ASN A 547 -38.77 -19.98 -8.62
CA ASN A 547 -37.80 -18.93 -8.97
C ASN A 547 -37.72 -18.69 -10.48
N ILE A 548 -37.79 -19.74 -11.30
CA ILE A 548 -37.79 -19.60 -12.77
C ILE A 548 -39.03 -18.82 -13.25
N ALA A 549 -40.21 -19.11 -12.68
CA ALA A 549 -41.45 -18.41 -13.02
C ALA A 549 -41.43 -16.93 -12.63
N ILE A 550 -40.84 -16.58 -11.49
CA ILE A 550 -40.69 -15.19 -11.06
C ILE A 550 -39.74 -14.44 -12.00
N ILE A 551 -38.62 -15.04 -12.40
CA ILE A 551 -37.65 -14.44 -13.32
C ILE A 551 -38.26 -14.22 -14.71
N THR A 552 -38.99 -15.21 -15.25
CA THR A 552 -39.67 -15.07 -16.56
C THR A 552 -40.77 -14.00 -16.51
N THR A 553 -41.48 -13.87 -15.39
CA THR A 553 -42.49 -12.82 -15.22
C THR A 553 -41.86 -11.43 -15.18
N ILE A 554 -40.75 -11.25 -14.46
CA ILE A 554 -40.03 -9.96 -14.38
C ILE A 554 -39.46 -9.58 -15.76
N LEU A 555 -38.84 -10.52 -16.47
CA LEU A 555 -38.32 -10.27 -17.82
C LEU A 555 -39.44 -9.96 -18.83
N GLY A 556 -40.58 -10.66 -18.73
CA GLY A 556 -41.75 -10.39 -19.57
C GLY A 556 -42.32 -8.98 -19.34
N VAL A 557 -42.48 -8.57 -18.08
CA VAL A 557 -42.96 -7.22 -17.74
C VAL A 557 -41.96 -6.15 -18.16
N ALA A 558 -40.65 -6.38 -18.00
CA ALA A 558 -39.62 -5.44 -18.44
C ALA A 558 -39.57 -5.27 -19.97
N SER A 559 -39.76 -6.36 -20.72
CA SER A 559 -39.84 -6.34 -22.20
C SER A 559 -41.04 -5.52 -22.68
N ILE A 560 -42.23 -5.76 -22.12
CA ILE A 560 -43.45 -5.01 -22.45
C ILE A 560 -43.30 -3.54 -22.06
N GLY A 561 -42.74 -3.25 -20.88
CA GLY A 561 -42.47 -1.89 -20.43
C GLY A 561 -41.52 -1.14 -21.37
N SER A 562 -40.47 -1.81 -21.85
CA SER A 562 -39.51 -1.23 -22.80
C SER A 562 -40.17 -0.90 -24.15
N LEU A 563 -41.03 -1.78 -24.66
CA LEU A 563 -41.79 -1.55 -25.90
C LEU A 563 -42.74 -0.35 -25.78
N VAL A 564 -43.44 -0.20 -24.65
CA VAL A 564 -44.34 0.93 -24.40
C VAL A 564 -43.55 2.24 -24.35
N ILE A 565 -42.41 2.27 -23.65
CA ILE A 565 -41.55 3.45 -23.57
C ILE A 565 -40.99 3.81 -24.94
N PHE A 566 -40.51 2.83 -25.72
CA PHE A 566 -40.02 3.06 -27.07
C PHE A 566 -41.12 3.60 -27.99
N SER A 567 -42.34 3.06 -27.89
CA SER A 567 -43.50 3.55 -28.65
C SER A 567 -43.89 4.99 -28.27
N LEU A 568 -43.79 5.38 -27.00
CA LEU A 568 -44.05 6.75 -26.55
C LEU A 568 -42.97 7.73 -27.03
N ILE A 569 -41.70 7.33 -27.00
CA ILE A 569 -40.58 8.13 -27.54
C ILE A 569 -40.76 8.31 -29.04
N TYR A 570 -41.05 7.23 -29.76
CA TYR A 570 -41.26 7.25 -31.21
C TYR A 570 -42.44 8.16 -31.61
N LYS A 571 -43.58 8.06 -30.91
CA LYS A 571 -44.74 8.93 -31.13
C LYS A 571 -44.41 10.40 -30.90
N LYS A 572 -43.59 10.71 -29.89
CA LYS A 572 -43.16 12.08 -29.60
C LYS A 572 -42.16 12.62 -30.62
N PHE A 573 -41.26 11.78 -31.12
CA PHE A 573 -40.29 12.14 -32.17
C PHE A 573 -41.01 12.44 -33.49
N LYS A 574 -42.01 11.63 -33.85
CA LYS A 574 -42.89 11.86 -35.01
C LYS A 574 -43.59 13.21 -34.91
N ASN A 575 -44.20 13.55 -33.76
CA ASN A 575 -44.88 14.84 -33.58
C ASN A 575 -43.94 16.06 -33.65
N LYS A 576 -42.70 15.97 -33.16
CA LYS A 576 -41.74 17.08 -33.28
C LYS A 576 -41.38 17.37 -34.74
N ARG A 577 -41.25 16.35 -35.59
CA ARG A 577 -40.89 16.52 -37.01
C ARG A 577 -41.97 17.24 -37.82
N TYR A 578 -43.25 17.16 -37.41
CA TYR A 578 -44.35 17.92 -38.03
C TYR A 578 -44.37 19.39 -37.60
N LEU A 579 -43.94 19.72 -36.38
CA LEU A 579 -43.92 21.11 -35.90
C LEU A 579 -42.74 21.92 -36.49
N THR A 580 -41.60 21.30 -36.75
CA THR A 580 -40.43 22.00 -37.32
C THR A 580 -40.63 22.37 -38.79
N LYS A 581 -41.47 21.64 -39.55
CA LYS A 581 -41.80 22.00 -40.95
C LYS A 581 -42.77 23.17 -41.08
N LEU A 582 -43.48 23.55 -40.01
CA LEU A 582 -44.44 24.67 -40.06
C LEU A 582 -43.84 26.03 -39.66
N SER A 583 -42.58 26.05 -39.19
CA SER A 583 -41.94 27.25 -38.61
C SER A 583 -40.80 27.83 -39.45
N SER A 584 -40.58 27.33 -40.67
CA SER A 584 -39.45 27.77 -41.53
C SER A 584 -39.84 28.78 -42.62
N ASP A 585 -41.09 29.25 -42.67
CA ASP A 585 -41.55 30.27 -43.62
C ASP A 585 -42.12 31.48 -42.89
N LYS A 586 -41.25 32.30 -42.27
CA LYS A 586 -41.47 33.74 -42.14
C LYS A 586 -40.26 34.47 -41.56
N THR A 587 -40.10 35.71 -42.02
CA THR A 587 -39.22 36.83 -41.56
C THR A 587 -37.85 36.85 -42.24
N ILE A 588 -37.71 37.45 -43.43
CA ILE A 588 -37.60 38.90 -43.77
C ILE A 588 -36.35 39.53 -43.13
N SER A 589 -35.27 39.64 -43.92
CA SER A 589 -34.13 40.52 -43.67
C SER A 589 -34.21 41.76 -44.56
N SER A 590 -33.93 42.91 -43.97
CA SER A 590 -33.82 44.21 -44.62
C SER A 590 -32.45 44.45 -45.27
N ASP A 591 -32.52 45.22 -46.35
CA ASP A 591 -31.50 46.12 -46.92
C ASP A 591 -30.50 45.63 -47.98
N SER A 592 -30.89 45.93 -49.23
CA SER A 592 -30.21 46.84 -50.17
C SER A 592 -29.38 46.24 -51.33
N VAL A 593 -29.98 46.43 -52.52
CA VAL A 593 -29.42 47.03 -53.75
C VAL A 593 -28.74 46.12 -54.80
N LEU A 594 -29.47 46.08 -55.95
CA LEU A 594 -29.11 45.97 -57.38
C LEU A 594 -28.97 44.61 -58.10
N ASP A 595 -29.73 44.59 -59.20
CA ASP A 595 -29.57 43.94 -60.51
C ASP A 595 -30.17 42.54 -60.79
N ASP A 596 -31.35 42.62 -61.41
CA ASP A 596 -31.69 42.18 -62.77
C ASP A 596 -31.82 40.68 -63.14
N ASN A 597 -33.06 40.37 -63.51
CA ASN A 597 -33.48 39.54 -64.64
C ASN A 597 -32.98 38.09 -64.74
N MET A 598 -33.85 37.13 -64.42
CA MET A 598 -34.22 36.12 -65.43
C MET A 598 -35.56 35.42 -65.11
N TYR A 599 -36.38 35.35 -66.15
CA TYR A 599 -37.66 34.67 -66.25
C TYR A 599 -37.55 33.14 -66.14
N ALA A 600 -38.74 32.54 -65.94
CA ALA A 600 -39.16 31.18 -66.32
C ALA A 600 -38.86 30.04 -65.33
N VAL A 601 -39.69 29.01 -65.17
CA VAL A 601 -41.03 28.63 -65.63
C VAL A 601 -41.44 27.53 -64.64
N ALA A 602 -42.73 27.45 -64.31
CA ALA A 602 -43.28 26.37 -63.51
C ALA A 602 -43.30 25.07 -64.31
N GLU A 603 -42.94 23.94 -63.67
CA GLU A 603 -43.48 22.64 -64.04
C GLU A 603 -43.53 21.74 -62.81
N GLU A 604 -44.70 21.12 -62.66
CA GLU A 604 -45.06 20.10 -61.70
C GLU A 604 -44.23 18.82 -61.94
N ASP A 605 -43.89 18.07 -60.90
CA ASP A 605 -44.08 16.63 -60.98
C ASP A 605 -44.06 15.93 -59.60
N GLU A 606 -45.09 15.12 -59.41
CA GLU A 606 -45.23 14.11 -58.38
C GLU A 606 -44.18 12.99 -58.56
N LYS A 607 -43.71 12.39 -57.46
CA LYS A 607 -43.92 10.94 -57.19
C LYS A 607 -43.21 10.44 -55.94
N ASP A 608 -43.97 9.59 -55.24
CA ASP A 608 -43.57 8.67 -54.18
C ASP A 608 -42.31 7.86 -54.49
N VAL A 609 -41.42 7.72 -53.49
CA VAL A 609 -40.69 6.45 -53.27
C VAL A 609 -40.48 6.23 -51.76
N SER A 610 -41.04 5.11 -51.29
CA SER A 610 -40.81 4.52 -49.96
C SER A 610 -39.43 3.85 -49.91
N PRO A 611 -38.63 3.96 -48.84
CA PRO A 611 -37.38 3.23 -48.76
C PRO A 611 -37.62 1.79 -48.27
N THR A 612 -37.44 0.84 -49.17
CA THR A 612 -37.25 -0.59 -48.88
C THR A 612 -35.86 -0.78 -48.26
N ILE A 613 -35.81 -1.40 -47.08
CA ILE A 613 -34.56 -1.84 -46.45
C ILE A 613 -34.24 -3.21 -47.03
N ASP A 614 -33.14 -3.31 -47.77
CA ASP A 614 -32.58 -4.59 -48.20
C ASP A 614 -31.29 -4.86 -47.42
N ILE A 615 -31.25 -6.03 -46.76
CA ILE A 615 -30.15 -6.50 -45.93
C ILE A 615 -29.46 -7.58 -46.73
N SER A 616 -28.37 -7.25 -47.41
CA SER A 616 -27.42 -8.25 -47.89
C SER A 616 -26.03 -7.95 -47.37
N ILE A 617 -25.53 -8.94 -46.64
CA ILE A 617 -24.22 -9.07 -46.03
C ILE A 617 -23.20 -9.26 -47.14
N VAL A 618 -22.20 -8.39 -47.21
CA VAL A 618 -20.97 -8.63 -47.99
C VAL A 618 -19.82 -8.74 -47.00
N ALA A 619 -19.28 -9.95 -46.91
CA ALA A 619 -18.03 -10.24 -46.22
C ALA A 619 -16.87 -9.55 -46.93
N TYR A 620 -16.03 -8.86 -46.18
CA TYR A 620 -14.70 -8.48 -46.63
C TYR A 620 -13.70 -9.48 -46.04
N GLU A 621 -13.17 -10.33 -46.90
CA GLU A 621 -11.90 -11.03 -46.71
C GLU A 621 -10.76 -10.00 -46.76
N HIS A 622 -9.86 -10.07 -45.79
CA HIS A 622 -8.53 -9.47 -45.91
C HIS A 622 -7.52 -10.60 -45.88
N GLU A 623 -7.05 -10.93 -47.07
CA GLU A 623 -5.78 -11.59 -47.32
C GLU A 623 -4.65 -10.68 -46.80
N HIS A 624 -3.80 -11.20 -45.92
CA HIS A 624 -2.43 -10.72 -45.84
C HIS A 624 -1.48 -11.90 -45.88
N GLU A 625 -0.56 -11.76 -46.83
CA GLU A 625 0.37 -12.73 -47.37
C GLU A 625 1.44 -13.17 -46.37
N ASP A 626 1.84 -14.42 -46.56
CA ASP A 626 3.04 -15.04 -46.06
C ASP A 626 4.31 -14.24 -46.41
N CYS A 627 5.21 -14.10 -45.43
CA CYS A 627 6.65 -14.04 -45.67
C CYS A 627 7.37 -14.82 -44.57
N ALA A 628 7.66 -16.08 -44.89
CA ALA A 628 8.70 -16.86 -44.22
C ALA A 628 10.07 -16.36 -44.68
N GLN A 629 10.97 -16.06 -43.74
CA GLN A 629 12.39 -15.94 -44.04
C GLN A 629 13.18 -16.82 -43.08
N LEU A 630 13.78 -17.84 -43.67
CA LEU A 630 14.63 -18.86 -43.09
C LEU A 630 15.99 -18.29 -42.69
N ASP A 631 16.47 -18.76 -41.54
CA ASP A 631 17.86 -18.69 -41.09
C ASP A 631 18.82 -19.38 -42.08
N GLY A 632 19.98 -18.78 -42.24
CA GLY A 632 21.13 -19.34 -42.95
C GLY A 632 22.40 -18.55 -42.66
N GLN A 633 23.19 -19.07 -41.70
CA GLN A 633 24.51 -18.65 -41.17
C GLN A 633 24.56 -17.67 -40.01
#